data_AF-A0A2A4K0J5-F1
#
_entry.id   AF-A0A2A4K0J5-F1
#
_cell.length_a   1.000
_cell.length_b   1.000
_cell.length_c   1.000
_cell.angle_alpha   90.00
_cell.angle_beta   90.00
_cell.angle_gamma   90.00
#
_symmetry.space_group_name_H-M   'P 1'
#
loop_
_entity.id
_entity.type
_entity.pdbx_description
1 polymer ?
#
loop_
_entity_poly.entity_id
_entity_poly.type
_entity_poly.pdbx_seq_one_letter_code
_entity_poly.pdbx_strand_id
1 'polypeptide(L)'
;MAAVQPNLSKMISAQLRNKANEFLNSRKHANNLADILQMFEAETDNYTPLLLTVEVIFTELLRRGDLIEGIVPLKPADRSPEAEYTRWLRECFEAAQTRALECIRRGRTSSRLQALVTACKLMQAEGKHPLETSNGYYFPSLRLKNIFSVLLDSEISMSAPIARFQEFTEYRDVQQYGLKVLSTLAYRKSPTSVYMQNYLELLDKLLVCEIATETKTKGKERDNEEKEEKLL
;
A
#
# COMPACT_ATOMS: atom_id res chain seq x y z
N MET A 1 -24.83 13.84 16.98
CA MET A 1 -24.11 13.20 15.87
C MET A 1 -25.14 12.83 14.81
N ALA A 2 -25.28 13.66 13.77
CA ALA A 2 -26.26 13.40 12.71
C ALA A 2 -25.74 12.24 11.85
N ALA A 3 -26.51 11.15 11.77
CA ALA A 3 -26.22 10.06 10.85
C ALA A 3 -26.26 10.61 9.42
N VAL A 4 -25.11 10.64 8.74
CA VAL A 4 -25.05 10.90 7.30
C VAL A 4 -25.97 9.86 6.64
N GLN A 5 -27.04 10.34 5.99
CA GLN A 5 -28.09 9.48 5.46
C GLN A 5 -27.51 8.42 4.51
N PRO A 6 -27.87 7.13 4.64
CA PRO A 6 -27.31 6.03 3.85
C PRO A 6 -27.52 6.16 2.33
N ASN A 7 -28.42 7.04 1.88
CA ASN A 7 -28.60 7.36 0.47
C ASN A 7 -27.49 8.28 -0.07
N LEU A 8 -26.98 9.21 0.75
CA LEU A 8 -25.93 10.15 0.34
C LEU A 8 -24.58 9.45 0.14
N SER A 9 -24.23 8.50 1.01
CA SER A 9 -22.99 7.71 0.88
C SER A 9 -22.99 6.82 -0.36
N LYS A 10 -24.14 6.24 -0.72
CA LYS A 10 -24.33 5.48 -1.96
C LYS A 10 -24.20 6.37 -3.20
N MET A 11 -24.79 7.57 -3.17
CA MET A 11 -24.68 8.54 -4.27
C MET A 11 -23.24 8.99 -4.48
N ILE A 12 -22.51 9.31 -3.41
CA ILE A 12 -21.08 9.67 -3.47
C ILE A 12 -20.26 8.51 -4.06
N SER A 13 -20.51 7.28 -3.62
CA SER A 13 -19.80 6.10 -4.13
C SER A 13 -20.05 5.85 -5.63
N ALA A 14 -21.29 6.06 -6.10
CA ALA A 14 -21.63 5.94 -7.52
C ALA A 14 -20.98 7.04 -8.35
N GLN A 15 -20.99 8.28 -7.86
CA GLN A 15 -20.35 9.42 -8.51
C GLN A 15 -18.83 9.22 -8.64
N LEU A 16 -18.15 8.77 -7.58
CA LEU A 16 -16.72 8.48 -7.59
C LEU A 16 -16.38 7.39 -8.61
N ARG A 17 -17.18 6.32 -8.65
CA ARG A 17 -16.98 5.23 -9.62
C ARG A 17 -17.15 5.72 -11.06
N ASN A 18 -18.14 6.56 -11.32
CA ASN A 18 -18.35 7.13 -12.67
C ASN A 18 -17.17 8.01 -13.07
N LYS A 19 -16.72 8.91 -12.19
CA LYS A 19 -15.54 9.77 -12.42
C LYS A 19 -14.28 8.95 -12.69
N ALA A 20 -14.06 7.89 -11.91
CA ALA A 20 -12.92 6.98 -12.09
C ALA A 20 -12.99 6.23 -13.42
N ASN A 21 -14.15 5.70 -13.80
CA ASN A 21 -14.34 5.01 -15.07
C ASN A 21 -14.16 5.94 -16.27
N GLU A 22 -14.70 7.16 -16.21
CA GLU A 22 -14.49 8.16 -17.27
C GLU A 22 -13.01 8.49 -17.44
N PHE A 23 -12.29 8.71 -16.34
CA PHE A 23 -10.85 8.97 -16.34
C PHE A 23 -10.06 7.79 -16.92
N LEU A 24 -10.30 6.56 -16.44
CA LEU A 24 -9.59 5.37 -16.89
C LEU A 24 -9.87 5.02 -18.36
N ASN A 25 -11.01 5.45 -18.91
CA ASN A 25 -11.36 5.22 -20.32
C ASN A 25 -10.85 6.32 -21.26
N SER A 26 -10.64 7.55 -20.77
CA SER A 26 -10.18 8.65 -21.63
C SER A 26 -9.46 9.76 -20.87
N ARG A 27 -8.26 10.10 -21.36
CA ARG A 27 -7.42 11.21 -20.85
C ARG A 27 -8.12 12.57 -20.86
N LYS A 28 -9.16 12.74 -21.69
CA LYS A 28 -9.99 13.98 -21.71
C LYS A 28 -10.66 14.26 -20.35
N HIS A 29 -10.78 13.24 -19.51
CA HIS A 29 -11.35 13.33 -18.17
C HIS A 29 -10.27 13.40 -17.07
N ALA A 30 -9.04 13.87 -17.37
CA ALA A 30 -7.97 14.04 -16.38
C ALA A 30 -8.41 14.83 -15.14
N ASN A 31 -9.24 15.86 -15.32
CA ASN A 31 -9.79 16.66 -14.22
C ASN A 31 -10.59 15.82 -13.21
N ASN A 32 -11.19 14.69 -13.61
CA ASN A 32 -11.88 13.82 -12.67
C ASN A 32 -10.94 13.25 -11.60
N LEU A 33 -9.68 12.95 -11.94
CA LEU A 33 -8.70 12.49 -10.96
C LEU A 33 -8.32 13.61 -9.99
N ALA A 34 -8.10 14.83 -10.51
CA ALA A 34 -7.84 16.00 -9.67
C ALA A 34 -8.99 16.28 -8.71
N ASP A 35 -10.24 16.23 -9.18
CA ASP A 35 -11.44 16.38 -8.35
C ASP A 35 -11.49 15.33 -7.23
N ILE A 36 -11.25 14.05 -7.56
CA ILE A 36 -11.26 12.95 -6.57
C ILE A 36 -10.20 13.18 -5.50
N LEU A 37 -8.99 13.61 -5.88
CA LEU A 37 -7.91 13.90 -4.93
C LEU A 37 -8.24 15.12 -4.06
N GLN A 38 -8.86 16.15 -4.64
CA GLN A 38 -9.31 17.33 -3.89
C GLN A 38 -10.39 16.99 -2.86
N MET A 39 -11.26 16.01 -3.14
CA MET A 39 -12.28 15.56 -2.17
C MET A 39 -11.68 15.01 -0.86
N PHE A 40 -10.39 14.63 -0.80
CA PHE A 40 -9.72 14.27 0.46
C PHE A 40 -9.45 15.47 1.38
N GLU A 41 -9.57 16.70 0.89
CA GLU A 41 -9.41 17.93 1.69
C GLU A 41 -10.65 18.26 2.51
N ALA A 42 -11.81 17.77 2.08
CA ALA A 42 -13.04 17.93 2.84
C ALA A 42 -12.98 17.10 4.13
N GLU A 43 -13.28 17.73 5.26
CA GLU A 43 -13.46 17.01 6.51
C GLU A 43 -14.66 16.08 6.40
N THR A 44 -14.40 14.77 6.36
CA THR A 44 -15.42 13.74 6.33
C THR A 44 -15.12 12.65 7.35
N ASP A 45 -16.20 12.06 7.85
CA ASP A 45 -16.15 10.94 8.76
C ASP A 45 -15.80 9.61 8.07
N ASN A 46 -15.95 9.56 6.75
CA ASN A 46 -15.80 8.33 5.97
C ASN A 46 -15.03 8.58 4.67
N TYR A 47 -13.72 8.32 4.69
CA TYR A 47 -12.85 8.38 3.52
C TYR A 47 -12.87 7.06 2.70
N THR A 48 -13.53 6.00 3.18
CA THR A 48 -13.52 4.67 2.55
C THR A 48 -13.85 4.70 1.05
N PRO A 49 -14.90 5.42 0.57
CA PRO A 49 -15.19 5.46 -0.87
C PRO A 49 -14.07 6.11 -1.69
N LEU A 50 -13.44 7.16 -1.16
CA LEU A 50 -12.33 7.84 -1.82
C LEU A 50 -11.09 6.94 -1.89
N LEU A 51 -10.75 6.29 -0.78
CA LEU A 51 -9.63 5.34 -0.67
C LEU A 51 -9.76 4.19 -1.67
N LEU A 52 -10.93 3.54 -1.72
CA LEU A 52 -11.20 2.47 -2.68
C LEU A 52 -11.15 2.97 -4.14
N THR A 53 -11.59 4.21 -4.38
CA THR A 53 -11.57 4.78 -5.74
C THR A 53 -10.15 5.03 -6.21
N VAL A 54 -9.30 5.64 -5.37
CA VAL A 54 -7.88 5.84 -5.74
C VAL A 54 -7.12 4.52 -5.84
N GLU A 55 -7.45 3.53 -5.00
CA GLU A 55 -6.90 2.18 -5.12
C GLU A 55 -7.16 1.60 -6.51
N VAL A 56 -8.42 1.61 -6.97
CA VAL A 56 -8.81 1.11 -8.30
C VAL A 56 -8.10 1.88 -9.42
N ILE A 57 -8.06 3.21 -9.33
CA ILE A 57 -7.44 4.04 -10.37
C ILE A 57 -5.95 3.70 -10.49
N PHE A 58 -5.20 3.77 -9.40
CA PHE A 58 -3.74 3.67 -9.48
C PHE A 58 -3.26 2.23 -9.65
N THR A 59 -3.97 1.23 -9.12
CA THR A 59 -3.67 -0.17 -9.46
C THR A 59 -3.80 -0.44 -10.96
N GLU A 60 -4.81 0.15 -11.61
CA GLU A 60 -5.02 0.02 -13.05
C GLU A 60 -3.99 0.81 -13.87
N LEU A 61 -3.67 2.05 -13.48
CA LEU A 61 -2.62 2.84 -14.15
C LEU A 61 -1.25 2.16 -14.06
N LEU A 62 -0.89 1.62 -12.88
CA LEU A 62 0.34 0.86 -12.69
C LEU A 62 0.36 -0.39 -13.58
N ARG A 63 -0.75 -1.15 -13.60
CA ARG A 63 -0.88 -2.36 -14.42
C ARG A 63 -0.72 -2.08 -15.92
N ARG A 64 -1.20 -0.93 -16.40
CA ARG A 64 -1.06 -0.49 -17.81
C ARG A 64 0.32 0.05 -18.15
N GLY A 65 1.13 0.39 -17.14
CA GLY A 65 2.42 1.06 -17.33
C GLY A 65 2.28 2.55 -17.62
N ASP A 66 1.11 3.16 -17.36
CA ASP A 66 0.83 4.58 -17.63
C ASP A 66 1.68 5.53 -16.76
N LEU A 67 2.30 5.01 -15.70
CA LEU A 67 3.13 5.74 -14.73
C LEU A 67 4.65 5.54 -14.96
N ILE A 68 5.05 4.70 -15.93
CA ILE A 68 6.45 4.37 -16.17
C ILE A 68 7.09 5.50 -16.98
N GLU A 69 8.09 6.16 -16.40
CA GLU A 69 8.89 7.14 -17.12
C GLU A 69 10.13 6.47 -17.73
N GLY A 70 10.27 6.55 -19.05
CA GLY A 70 11.44 6.06 -19.78
C GLY A 70 12.65 6.97 -19.56
N ILE A 71 13.26 6.93 -18.37
CA ILE A 71 14.45 7.73 -18.07
C ILE A 71 15.66 7.09 -18.75
N VAL A 72 16.27 7.81 -19.69
CA VAL A 72 17.53 7.41 -20.31
C VAL A 72 18.66 8.23 -19.69
N PRO A 73 19.65 7.60 -19.03
CA PRO A 73 20.78 8.31 -18.45
C PRO A 73 21.47 9.21 -19.49
N LEU A 74 21.89 10.40 -19.05
CA LEU A 74 22.62 11.40 -19.86
C LEU A 74 21.83 12.04 -21.02
N LYS A 75 20.54 11.75 -21.17
CA LYS A 75 19.66 12.50 -22.08
C LYS A 75 18.89 13.60 -21.34
N PRO A 76 18.67 14.77 -21.97
CA PRO A 76 17.77 15.78 -21.43
C PRO A 76 16.38 15.18 -21.15
N ALA A 77 15.75 15.64 -20.07
CA ALA A 77 14.39 15.23 -19.73
C ALA A 77 13.44 15.51 -20.91
N ASP A 78 12.68 14.50 -21.33
CA ASP A 78 11.68 14.67 -22.38
C ASP A 78 10.62 15.67 -21.91
N ARG A 79 10.29 16.64 -22.76
CA ARG A 79 9.26 17.66 -22.50
C ARG A 79 8.09 17.54 -23.49
N SER A 80 7.93 16.36 -24.08
CA SER A 80 6.72 16.03 -24.83
C SER A 80 5.48 16.14 -23.95
N PRO A 81 4.30 16.48 -24.52
CA PRO A 81 3.04 16.46 -23.78
C PRO A 81 2.76 15.12 -23.10
N GLU A 82 3.19 14.01 -23.69
CA GLU A 82 3.07 12.66 -23.14
C GLU A 82 3.95 12.49 -21.89
N ALA A 83 5.19 12.99 -21.92
CA ALA A 83 6.09 12.96 -20.76
C ALA A 83 5.57 13.85 -19.63
N GLU A 84 5.05 15.04 -19.93
CA GLU A 84 4.43 15.92 -18.94
C GLU A 84 3.19 15.29 -18.30
N TYR A 85 2.33 14.66 -19.11
CA TYR A 85 1.16 13.94 -18.60
C TYR A 85 1.55 12.78 -17.68
N THR A 86 2.59 12.02 -18.05
CA THR A 86 3.10 10.91 -17.22
C THR A 86 3.64 11.42 -15.88
N ARG A 87 4.38 12.54 -15.88
CA ARG A 87 4.85 13.18 -14.64
C ARG A 87 3.71 13.63 -13.76
N TRP A 88 2.70 14.29 -14.35
CA TRP A 88 1.50 14.69 -13.63
C TRP A 88 0.76 13.49 -13.01
N LEU A 89 0.68 12.35 -13.71
CA LEU A 89 0.13 11.12 -13.14
C LEU A 89 0.95 10.59 -11.97
N ARG A 90 2.29 10.65 -12.04
CA ARG A 90 3.17 10.28 -10.92
C ARG A 90 2.97 11.20 -9.72
N GLU A 91 2.84 12.51 -9.93
CA GLU A 91 2.51 13.48 -8.89
C GLU A 91 1.14 13.16 -8.25
N CYS A 92 0.14 12.82 -9.05
CA CYS A 92 -1.17 12.39 -8.55
C CYS A 92 -1.08 11.10 -7.73
N PHE A 93 -0.22 10.15 -8.14
CA PHE A 93 0.02 8.92 -7.39
C PHE A 93 0.67 9.19 -6.04
N GLU A 94 1.69 10.06 -6.00
CA GLU A 94 2.32 10.50 -4.75
C GLU A 94 1.33 11.23 -3.83
N ALA A 95 0.47 12.07 -4.40
CA ALA A 95 -0.59 12.74 -3.66
C ALA A 95 -1.56 11.70 -3.06
N ALA A 96 -2.01 10.71 -3.83
CA ALA A 96 -2.90 9.66 -3.35
C ALA A 96 -2.28 8.84 -2.20
N GLN A 97 -1.00 8.46 -2.34
CA GLN A 97 -0.24 7.78 -1.28
C GLN A 97 -0.19 8.63 0.00
N THR A 98 0.12 9.91 -0.15
CA THR A 98 0.16 10.86 0.97
C THR A 98 -1.20 10.99 1.66
N ARG A 99 -2.28 11.15 0.89
CA ARG A 99 -3.65 11.23 1.44
C ARG A 99 -4.08 9.93 2.14
N ALA A 100 -3.69 8.76 1.62
CA ALA A 100 -3.95 7.49 2.29
C ALA A 100 -3.22 7.43 3.65
N LEU A 101 -1.93 7.78 3.69
CA LEU A 101 -1.16 7.82 4.93
C LEU A 101 -1.74 8.81 5.96
N GLU A 102 -2.19 9.98 5.52
CA GLU A 102 -2.89 10.94 6.37
C GLU A 102 -4.19 10.35 6.95
N CYS A 103 -4.97 9.62 6.14
CA CYS A 103 -6.21 8.98 6.57
C CYS A 103 -5.98 7.91 7.65
N ILE A 104 -4.83 7.24 7.67
CA ILE A 104 -4.45 6.32 8.76
C ILE A 104 -4.30 7.09 10.09
N ARG A 105 -3.75 8.31 10.06
CA ARG A 105 -3.54 9.13 11.27
C ARG A 105 -4.80 9.83 11.75
N ARG A 106 -5.60 10.39 10.84
CA ARG A 106 -6.73 11.27 11.18
C ARG A 106 -8.11 10.63 11.07
N GLY A 107 -8.26 9.55 10.31
CA GLY A 107 -9.56 8.95 10.04
C GLY A 107 -10.24 8.37 11.28
N ARG A 108 -11.54 8.06 11.18
CA ARG A 108 -12.20 7.14 12.13
C ARG A 108 -11.71 5.72 11.92
N THR A 109 -11.91 4.84 12.90
CA THR A 109 -11.39 3.46 12.89
C THR A 109 -11.57 2.76 11.54
N SER A 110 -12.78 2.73 10.97
CA SER A 110 -13.02 2.10 9.66
C SER A 110 -12.21 2.71 8.52
N SER A 111 -12.13 4.05 8.45
CA SER A 111 -11.33 4.74 7.43
C SER A 111 -9.83 4.56 7.66
N ARG A 112 -9.35 4.47 8.91
CA ARG A 112 -7.94 4.17 9.20
C ARG A 112 -7.54 2.79 8.70
N LEU A 113 -8.37 1.79 9.00
CA LEU A 113 -8.13 0.41 8.56
C LEU A 113 -8.15 0.30 7.04
N GLN A 114 -9.14 0.91 6.38
CA GLN A 114 -9.19 0.93 4.92
C GLN A 114 -7.99 1.68 4.32
N ALA A 115 -7.58 2.81 4.91
CA ALA A 115 -6.47 3.59 4.40
C ALA A 115 -5.15 2.82 4.45
N LEU A 116 -4.94 2.03 5.51
CA LEU A 116 -3.81 1.12 5.61
C LEU A 116 -3.83 0.05 4.52
N VAL A 117 -4.99 -0.61 4.33
CA VAL A 117 -5.16 -1.61 3.29
C VAL A 117 -4.86 -1.01 1.91
N THR A 118 -5.42 0.16 1.61
CA THR A 118 -5.19 0.86 0.35
C THR A 118 -3.71 1.23 0.17
N ALA A 119 -3.02 1.78 1.17
CA ALA A 119 -1.59 2.07 1.08
C ALA A 119 -0.76 0.79 0.81
N CYS A 120 -1.07 -0.32 1.48
CA CYS A 120 -0.42 -1.61 1.24
C CYS A 120 -0.74 -2.18 -0.14
N LYS A 121 -1.97 -2.00 -0.66
CA LYS A 121 -2.36 -2.45 -2.00
C LYS A 121 -1.69 -1.63 -3.11
N LEU A 122 -1.58 -0.32 -2.94
CA LEU A 122 -0.82 0.53 -3.86
C LEU A 122 0.67 0.17 -3.85
N MET A 123 1.24 -0.09 -2.67
CA MET A 123 2.60 -0.61 -2.53
C MET A 123 2.76 -1.96 -3.25
N GLN A 124 1.83 -2.90 -3.05
CA GLN A 124 1.86 -4.21 -3.74
C GLN A 124 1.81 -4.04 -5.26
N ALA A 125 0.94 -3.15 -5.76
CA ALA A 125 0.82 -2.87 -7.20
C ALA A 125 2.10 -2.25 -7.77
N GLU A 126 2.74 -1.32 -7.05
CA GLU A 126 4.03 -0.74 -7.44
C GLU A 126 5.17 -1.76 -7.40
N GLY A 127 5.13 -2.70 -6.44
CA GLY A 127 6.04 -3.84 -6.41
C GLY A 127 5.96 -4.71 -7.66
N LYS A 128 4.73 -4.95 -8.14
CA LYS A 128 4.46 -5.74 -9.35
C LYS A 128 4.71 -4.97 -10.66
N HIS A 129 4.46 -3.67 -10.63
CA HIS A 129 4.58 -2.77 -11.78
C HIS A 129 5.38 -1.53 -11.36
N PRO A 130 6.72 -1.64 -11.30
CA PRO A 130 7.58 -0.58 -10.80
C PRO A 130 7.48 0.69 -11.65
N LEU A 131 7.59 1.85 -11.01
CA LEU A 131 7.59 3.16 -11.69
C LEU A 131 8.85 3.37 -12.57
N GLU A 132 9.89 2.60 -12.30
CA GLU A 132 11.17 2.63 -13.01
C GLU A 132 11.53 1.22 -13.47
N THR A 133 12.21 1.11 -14.60
CA THR A 133 12.63 -0.19 -15.12
C THR A 133 13.60 -0.85 -14.14
N SER A 134 13.16 -1.95 -13.52
CA SER A 134 13.98 -2.75 -12.61
C SER A 134 14.38 -4.07 -13.26
N ASN A 135 15.66 -4.41 -13.20
CA ASN A 135 16.14 -5.72 -13.63
C ASN A 135 15.91 -6.73 -12.50
N GLY A 136 14.75 -7.37 -12.50
CA GLY A 136 14.39 -8.46 -11.58
C GLY A 136 13.37 -8.05 -10.52
N TYR A 137 13.48 -8.66 -9.35
CA TYR A 137 12.53 -8.45 -8.26
C TYR A 137 12.66 -7.04 -7.66
N TYR A 138 11.54 -6.32 -7.62
CA TYR A 138 11.45 -4.98 -7.02
C TYR A 138 10.54 -5.00 -5.80
N PHE A 139 11.04 -4.49 -4.67
CA PHE A 139 10.24 -4.25 -3.48
C PHE A 139 10.27 -2.76 -3.12
N PRO A 140 9.12 -2.08 -3.01
CA PRO A 140 9.03 -0.65 -2.74
C PRO A 140 9.28 -0.33 -1.25
N SER A 141 10.51 -0.53 -0.78
CA SER A 141 10.87 -0.35 0.64
C SER A 141 10.58 1.05 1.18
N LEU A 142 10.64 2.07 0.34
CA LEU A 142 10.30 3.44 0.73
C LEU A 142 8.82 3.58 1.13
N ARG A 143 7.91 2.92 0.39
CA ARG A 143 6.48 2.91 0.72
C ARG A 143 6.24 2.23 2.06
N LEU A 144 6.87 1.07 2.28
CA LEU A 144 6.79 0.35 3.55
C LEU A 144 7.31 1.21 4.71
N LYS A 145 8.42 1.93 4.52
CA LYS A 145 8.96 2.87 5.51
C LYS A 145 7.98 4.00 5.84
N ASN A 146 7.29 4.56 4.84
CA ASN A 146 6.29 5.60 5.07
C ASN A 146 5.08 5.05 5.85
N ILE A 147 4.61 3.85 5.53
CA ILE A 147 3.55 3.15 6.27
C ILE A 147 3.99 2.94 7.73
N PHE A 148 5.19 2.43 7.97
CA PHE A 148 5.70 2.20 9.33
C PHE A 148 5.89 3.50 10.10
N SER A 149 6.31 4.57 9.44
CA SER A 149 6.44 5.88 10.08
C SER A 149 5.11 6.40 10.62
N VAL A 150 4.00 6.04 9.97
CA VAL A 150 2.63 6.34 10.43
C VAL A 150 2.15 5.37 11.51
N LEU A 151 2.42 4.06 11.37
CA LEU A 151 2.05 3.07 12.38
C LEU A 151 2.82 3.26 13.70
N LEU A 152 4.00 3.87 13.64
CA LEU A 152 4.81 4.21 14.79
C LEU A 152 4.57 5.67 15.24
N ASP A 153 3.31 6.06 15.32
CA ASP A 153 2.91 7.36 15.84
C ASP A 153 3.30 7.49 17.32
N SER A 154 3.68 8.70 17.74
CA SER A 154 4.17 8.96 19.10
C SER A 154 3.06 9.35 20.08
N GLU A 155 1.87 9.65 19.58
CA GLU A 155 0.75 10.22 20.34
C GLU A 155 -0.46 9.30 20.34
N ILE A 156 -0.68 8.58 19.23
CA ILE A 156 -1.87 7.74 19.03
C ILE A 156 -1.48 6.26 19.06
N SER A 157 -2.24 5.44 19.80
CA SER A 157 -2.14 3.98 19.72
C SER A 157 -2.58 3.52 18.32
N MET A 158 -1.71 2.75 17.66
CA MET A 158 -1.93 2.19 16.33
C MET A 158 -2.22 0.69 16.39
N SER A 159 -2.65 0.16 17.54
CA SER A 159 -2.84 -1.29 17.73
C SER A 159 -3.84 -1.91 16.74
N ALA A 160 -4.95 -1.23 16.45
CA ALA A 160 -5.92 -1.72 15.46
C ALA A 160 -5.37 -1.72 14.02
N PRO A 161 -4.76 -0.62 13.52
CA PRO A 161 -4.00 -0.64 12.26
C PRO A 161 -2.89 -1.70 12.22
N ILE A 162 -2.08 -1.85 13.28
CA ILE A 162 -0.99 -2.84 13.35
C ILE A 162 -1.54 -4.27 13.28
N ALA A 163 -2.62 -4.58 14.01
CA ALA A 163 -3.29 -5.86 13.91
C ALA A 163 -3.83 -6.11 12.49
N ARG A 164 -4.34 -5.08 11.82
CA ARG A 164 -4.80 -5.16 10.43
C ARG A 164 -3.65 -5.34 9.43
N PHE A 165 -2.47 -4.80 9.72
CA PHE A 165 -1.25 -4.97 8.92
C PHE A 165 -0.75 -6.42 8.92
N GLN A 166 -1.07 -7.20 9.97
CA GLN A 166 -0.67 -8.61 10.08
C GLN A 166 -1.09 -9.47 8.88
N GLU A 167 -2.20 -9.11 8.19
CA GLU A 167 -2.59 -9.80 6.96
C GLU A 167 -1.51 -9.73 5.86
N PHE A 168 -0.64 -8.73 5.88
CA PHE A 168 0.47 -8.62 4.93
C PHE A 168 1.76 -9.29 5.44
N THR A 169 1.86 -9.64 6.71
CA THR A 169 3.04 -10.33 7.25
C THR A 169 3.06 -11.82 6.94
N GLU A 170 1.99 -12.35 6.30
CA GLU A 170 1.97 -13.67 5.68
C GLU A 170 2.97 -13.79 4.51
N TYR A 171 3.36 -12.67 3.89
CA TYR A 171 4.31 -12.64 2.79
C TYR A 171 5.75 -12.47 3.31
N ARG A 172 6.64 -13.39 2.91
CA ARG A 172 8.03 -13.45 3.40
C ARG A 172 8.85 -12.19 3.07
N ASP A 173 8.62 -11.62 1.90
CA ASP A 173 9.23 -10.35 1.49
C ASP A 173 8.79 -9.21 2.42
N VAL A 174 7.51 -9.11 2.76
CA VAL A 174 7.00 -8.11 3.71
C VAL A 174 7.65 -8.30 5.08
N GLN A 175 7.86 -9.52 5.56
CA GLN A 175 8.58 -9.77 6.80
C GLN A 175 10.05 -9.31 6.71
N GLN A 176 10.77 -9.76 5.68
CA GLN A 176 12.20 -9.47 5.52
C GLN A 176 12.47 -7.97 5.34
N TYR A 177 11.76 -7.33 4.41
CA TYR A 177 11.88 -5.89 4.19
C TYR A 177 11.28 -5.10 5.36
N GLY A 178 10.22 -5.60 6.01
CA GLY A 178 9.62 -5.01 7.20
C GLY A 178 10.60 -4.95 8.36
N LEU A 179 11.23 -6.06 8.73
CA LEU A 179 12.27 -6.07 9.78
C LEU A 179 13.44 -5.16 9.44
N LYS A 180 13.89 -5.17 8.17
CA LYS A 180 14.94 -4.26 7.70
C LYS A 180 14.53 -2.79 7.87
N VAL A 181 13.33 -2.40 7.43
CA VAL A 181 12.81 -1.04 7.56
C VAL A 181 12.61 -0.66 9.02
N LEU A 182 12.03 -1.54 9.82
CA LEU A 182 11.75 -1.30 11.23
C LEU A 182 13.03 -1.05 12.04
N SER A 183 14.12 -1.74 11.71
CA SER A 183 15.43 -1.48 12.35
C SER A 183 15.96 -0.07 12.07
N THR A 184 15.70 0.50 10.89
CA THR A 184 16.07 1.90 10.58
C THR A 184 15.24 2.92 11.36
N LEU A 185 14.12 2.51 11.94
CA LEU A 185 13.24 3.33 12.76
C LEU A 185 13.43 3.08 14.26
N ALA A 186 14.30 2.14 14.66
CA ALA A 186 14.45 1.74 16.07
C ALA A 186 14.95 2.87 16.98
N TYR A 187 15.95 3.62 16.52
CA TYR A 187 16.56 4.67 17.34
C TYR A 187 15.72 5.95 17.35
N ARG A 188 15.29 6.36 18.54
CA ARG A 188 14.81 7.71 18.84
C ARG A 188 15.47 8.21 20.11
N LYS A 189 15.90 9.48 20.12
CA LYS A 189 16.57 10.10 21.27
C LYS A 189 15.72 10.08 22.54
N SER A 190 14.39 10.21 22.40
CA SER A 190 13.45 10.22 23.51
C SER A 190 12.09 9.65 23.04
N PRO A 191 11.94 8.32 22.97
CA PRO A 191 10.70 7.70 22.51
C PRO A 191 9.61 7.84 23.57
N THR A 192 8.38 8.12 23.14
CA THR A 192 7.20 8.09 24.03
C THR A 192 6.81 6.65 24.36
N SER A 193 6.04 6.44 25.43
CA SER A 193 5.48 5.12 25.75
C SER A 193 4.60 4.57 24.63
N VAL A 194 3.82 5.44 23.99
CA VAL A 194 2.98 5.09 22.83
C VAL A 194 3.84 4.63 21.65
N TYR A 195 4.92 5.34 21.35
CA TYR A 195 5.86 4.92 20.32
C TYR A 195 6.46 3.54 20.60
N MET A 196 6.94 3.33 21.83
CA MET A 196 7.53 2.05 22.24
C MET A 196 6.52 0.90 22.11
N GLN A 197 5.27 1.14 22.53
CA GLN A 197 4.21 0.15 22.41
C GLN A 197 3.90 -0.17 20.94
N ASN A 198 3.68 0.84 20.11
CA ASN A 198 3.44 0.67 18.66
C ASN A 198 4.62 -0.07 17.99
N TYR A 199 5.86 0.22 18.38
CA TYR A 199 7.06 -0.45 17.87
C TYR A 199 7.09 -1.94 18.22
N LEU A 200 6.87 -2.27 19.49
CA LEU A 200 6.89 -3.65 19.96
C LEU A 200 5.74 -4.47 19.37
N GLU A 201 4.54 -3.89 19.24
CA GLU A 201 3.40 -4.54 18.58
C GLU A 201 3.67 -4.80 17.10
N LEU A 202 4.26 -3.85 16.37
CA LEU A 202 4.60 -4.04 14.97
C LEU A 202 5.71 -5.09 14.80
N LEU A 203 6.71 -5.09 15.68
CA LEU A 203 7.76 -6.11 15.71
C LEU A 203 7.17 -7.50 15.96
N ASP A 204 6.26 -7.64 16.94
CA ASP A 204 5.52 -8.88 17.20
C ASP A 204 4.84 -9.37 15.92
N LYS A 205 4.05 -8.52 15.24
CA LYS A 205 3.32 -8.93 14.02
C LYS A 205 4.21 -9.33 12.86
N LEU A 206 5.42 -8.77 12.75
CA LEU A 206 6.40 -9.18 11.73
C LEU A 206 7.02 -10.55 12.03
N LEU A 207 7.12 -10.93 13.31
CA LEU A 207 7.75 -12.17 13.76
C LEU A 207 6.77 -13.34 13.92
N VAL A 208 5.45 -13.12 13.83
CA VAL A 208 4.42 -14.15 14.05
C VAL A 208 4.50 -15.33 13.06
N CYS A 209 4.83 -15.10 11.79
CA CYS A 209 4.86 -16.18 10.80
C CYS A 209 6.24 -16.85 10.76
N GLU A 210 6.28 -18.15 11.05
CA GLU A 210 7.49 -18.97 10.93
C GLU A 210 7.99 -18.96 9.46
N ILE A 211 9.22 -18.51 9.26
CA ILE A 211 9.90 -18.67 7.98
C ILE A 211 10.28 -20.15 7.88
N ALA A 212 9.46 -20.94 7.18
CA ALA A 212 9.79 -22.33 6.89
C ALA A 212 11.14 -22.36 6.17
N THR A 213 12.16 -22.90 6.83
CA THR A 213 13.41 -23.25 6.17
C THR A 213 13.13 -24.48 5.32
N GLU A 214 13.56 -24.47 4.06
CA GLU A 214 13.24 -25.49 3.04
C GLU A 214 13.73 -26.92 3.35
N THR A 215 14.18 -27.20 4.58
CA THR A 215 14.70 -28.49 5.03
C THR A 215 13.64 -29.56 5.28
N LYS A 216 12.33 -29.26 5.19
CA LYS A 216 11.26 -30.25 5.47
C LYS A 216 10.69 -31.01 4.26
N THR A 217 11.25 -30.88 3.06
CA THR A 217 10.70 -31.57 1.86
C THR A 217 11.42 -32.86 1.48
N LYS A 218 12.56 -33.22 2.09
CA LYS A 218 13.31 -34.44 1.71
C LYS A 218 13.15 -35.66 2.64
N GLY A 219 12.39 -35.55 3.72
CA GLY A 219 12.23 -36.63 4.69
C GLY A 219 11.05 -37.58 4.45
N LYS A 220 10.04 -37.18 3.66
CA LYS A 220 8.81 -37.97 3.46
C LYS A 220 8.79 -38.82 2.20
N GLU A 221 9.67 -38.56 1.22
CA GLU A 221 9.72 -39.37 -0.01
C GLU A 221 10.53 -40.67 0.19
N ARG A 222 11.58 -40.66 1.03
CA ARG A 222 12.40 -41.87 1.28
C ARG A 222 11.69 -42.96 2.08
N ASP A 223 10.79 -42.59 3.01
CA ASP A 223 10.03 -43.56 3.80
C ASP A 223 8.92 -44.26 2.99
N ASN A 224 8.55 -43.71 1.82
CA ASN A 224 7.54 -44.31 0.94
C ASN A 224 8.18 -45.26 -0.09
N GLU A 225 9.37 -44.95 -0.61
CA GLU A 225 10.10 -45.84 -1.52
C GLU A 225 10.57 -47.13 -0.82
N GLU A 226 11.06 -47.07 0.43
CA GLU A 226 11.49 -48.27 1.17
C GLU A 226 10.32 -49.21 1.55
N LYS A 227 9.08 -48.72 1.55
CA LYS A 227 7.89 -49.55 1.82
C LYS A 227 7.38 -50.24 0.55
N GLU A 228 7.53 -49.62 -0.61
CA GLU A 228 7.13 -50.23 -1.89
C GLU A 228 8.10 -51.33 -2.33
N GLU A 229 9.40 -51.18 -2.06
CA GLU A 229 10.40 -52.18 -2.47
C GLU A 229 10.38 -53.47 -1.61
N LYS A 230 9.71 -53.47 -0.45
CA LYS A 230 9.49 -54.67 0.38
C LYS A 230 8.20 -55.43 0.06
N LEU A 231 7.42 -54.96 -0.93
CA LEU A 231 6.13 -55.54 -1.33
C LEU A 231 6.15 -56.17 -2.74
N LEU A 232 7.31 -56.23 -3.39
CA LEU A 232 7.57 -56.92 -4.67
C LEU A 232 8.47 -58.14 -4.46
#